data_AF-A0A843HUL9-F1
#
_entry.id   AF-A0A843HUL9-F1
#
_cell.length_a   1.000
_cell.length_b   1.000
_cell.length_c   1.000
_cell.angle_alpha   90.00
_cell.angle_beta   90.00
_cell.angle_gamma   90.00
#
_symmetry.space_group_name_H-M   'P 1'
#
loop_
_entity.id
_entity.type
_entity.pdbx_description
1 polymer ?
#
loop_
_entity_poly.entity_id
_entity_poly.type
_entity_poly.pdbx_seq_one_letter_code
_entity_poly.pdbx_strand_id
1 'polypeptide(L)'
;MEDVEALQIGPKEDVAERKKRAESFKHKPIIITIYSGTIRRTGKSTIAANLAAYISLYTSVLLVDLDGTSSLLHGVWLAPGEVGVLQAWLAGLSPNVKPSAKVPRVHVMPPGAAIVKRHVEVEPLRSIIWRYAPSLAIVDTPADGIIGDLALRIGDLALIVLRNADGFEDIAKRAGKLLFERRTIAVANMETSPIELDSPFPVFHLPYSREVSEYRDVFVAADPKTDDGKKWQNAFANFAKELISIYLSTRLS
;
A
#
# COMPACT_ATOMS: atom_id res chain seq x y z
N MET A 1 -39.56 -9.91 20.26
CA MET A 1 -38.15 -9.49 20.09
C MET A 1 -37.61 -10.37 19.01
N GLU A 2 -37.51 -9.79 17.82
CA GLU A 2 -37.19 -10.47 16.57
C GLU A 2 -35.71 -10.87 16.54
N ASP A 3 -35.49 -12.05 15.95
CA ASP A 3 -34.21 -12.63 15.61
C ASP A 3 -33.45 -11.71 14.65
N VAL A 4 -32.20 -11.41 14.99
CA VAL A 4 -31.23 -10.86 14.02
C VAL A 4 -30.18 -11.93 13.80
N GLU A 5 -30.50 -12.88 12.91
CA GLU A 5 -29.52 -13.70 12.22
C GLU A 5 -28.60 -12.78 11.40
N ALA A 6 -27.39 -12.54 11.91
CA ALA A 6 -26.35 -11.87 11.16
C ALA A 6 -25.92 -12.74 9.97
N LEU A 7 -26.23 -12.26 8.76
CA LEU A 7 -25.77 -12.74 7.47
C LEU A 7 -24.29 -13.16 7.49
N GLN A 8 -24.04 -14.47 7.47
CA GLN A 8 -22.74 -15.05 7.16
C GLN A 8 -22.54 -15.03 5.64
N ILE A 9 -21.75 -14.07 5.15
CA ILE A 9 -21.26 -14.07 3.76
C ILE A 9 -19.75 -14.33 3.80
N GLY A 10 -19.38 -15.58 3.50
CA GLY A 10 -18.00 -16.05 3.39
C GLY A 10 -17.87 -17.51 3.84
N PRO A 11 -17.02 -18.34 3.19
CA PRO A 11 -16.84 -19.74 3.60
C PRO A 11 -16.38 -19.81 5.05
N LYS A 12 -16.99 -20.70 5.83
CA LYS A 12 -16.64 -20.98 7.24
C LYS A 12 -15.26 -21.65 7.32
N GLU A 13 -14.19 -20.87 7.22
CA GLU A 13 -12.85 -21.33 7.60
C GLU A 13 -12.81 -21.61 9.11
N ASP A 14 -12.25 -22.77 9.48
CA ASP A 14 -12.16 -23.25 10.84
C ASP A 14 -11.33 -22.28 11.71
N VAL A 15 -11.82 -21.99 12.91
CA VAL A 15 -11.18 -21.10 13.89
C VAL A 15 -9.79 -21.64 14.28
N ALA A 16 -9.60 -22.96 14.25
CA ALA A 16 -8.30 -23.59 14.44
C ALA A 16 -7.33 -23.28 13.30
N GLU A 17 -7.81 -23.22 12.06
CA GLU A 17 -7.01 -22.89 10.87
C GLU A 17 -6.63 -21.41 10.83
N ARG A 18 -7.54 -20.52 11.27
CA ARG A 18 -7.24 -19.09 11.50
C ARG A 18 -6.18 -18.89 12.56
N LYS A 19 -6.24 -19.62 13.68
CA LYS A 19 -5.22 -19.59 14.74
C LYS A 19 -3.89 -20.16 14.26
N LYS A 20 -3.90 -21.26 13.50
CA LYS A 20 -2.68 -21.87 12.94
C LYS A 20 -2.02 -20.98 11.88
N ARG A 21 -2.81 -20.28 11.05
CA ARG A 21 -2.32 -19.19 10.17
C ARG A 21 -1.77 -18.04 11.00
N ALA A 22 -2.50 -17.55 11.99
CA ALA A 22 -2.06 -16.47 12.88
C ALA A 22 -0.73 -16.80 13.61
N GLU A 23 -0.56 -18.02 14.09
CA GLU A 23 0.66 -18.51 14.76
C GLU A 23 1.80 -18.80 13.78
N SER A 24 1.51 -19.08 12.51
CA SER A 24 2.53 -19.14 11.44
C SER A 24 3.12 -17.77 11.09
N PHE A 25 2.59 -16.66 11.61
CA PHE A 25 3.14 -15.31 11.44
C PHE A 25 4.15 -14.90 12.54
N LYS A 26 4.88 -15.84 13.16
CA LYS A 26 6.10 -15.56 13.97
C LYS A 26 7.28 -14.96 13.16
N HIS A 27 7.02 -14.43 11.97
CA HIS A 27 8.02 -13.94 11.02
C HIS A 27 7.87 -12.44 10.78
N LYS A 28 9.01 -11.74 10.69
CA LYS A 28 9.15 -10.31 10.38
C LYS A 28 8.08 -9.81 9.40
N PRO A 29 7.35 -8.71 9.67
CA PRO A 29 6.31 -8.21 8.78
C PRO A 29 6.85 -7.95 7.37
N ILE A 30 6.06 -8.27 6.35
CA ILE A 30 6.41 -7.92 4.97
C ILE A 30 6.07 -6.46 4.74
N ILE A 31 7.00 -5.74 4.12
CA ILE A 31 6.82 -4.33 3.76
C ILE A 31 6.62 -4.21 2.25
N ILE A 32 5.41 -3.81 1.85
CA ILE A 32 5.09 -3.46 0.46
C ILE A 32 5.27 -1.94 0.31
N THR A 33 6.14 -1.52 -0.59
CA THR A 33 6.39 -0.10 -0.87
C THR A 33 5.66 0.33 -2.14
N ILE A 34 4.83 1.36 -2.06
CA ILE A 34 4.12 1.95 -3.19
C ILE A 34 4.91 3.16 -3.67
N TYR A 35 5.48 3.09 -4.87
CA TYR A 35 6.49 4.03 -5.37
C TYR A 35 6.16 4.56 -6.76
N SER A 36 6.52 5.81 -7.05
CA SER A 36 6.32 6.45 -8.36
C SER A 36 7.47 7.38 -8.75
N GLY A 37 8.60 7.27 -8.05
CA GLY A 37 9.71 8.21 -8.18
C GLY A 37 9.28 9.65 -7.95
N THR A 38 9.68 10.53 -8.86
CA THR A 38 9.36 11.95 -8.80
C THR A 38 8.02 12.30 -9.48
N ILE A 39 7.33 11.32 -10.07
CA ILE A 39 6.07 11.57 -10.77
C ILE A 39 4.94 11.72 -9.76
N ARG A 40 4.27 12.87 -9.82
CA ARG A 40 3.13 13.22 -8.97
C ARG A 40 1.82 12.76 -9.62
N ARG A 41 0.77 12.62 -8.80
CA ARG A 41 -0.61 12.34 -9.23
C ARG A 41 -0.76 11.04 -10.05
N THR A 42 0.03 10.03 -9.73
CA THR A 42 -0.07 8.68 -10.31
C THR A 42 -1.15 7.82 -9.65
N GLY A 43 -1.71 8.26 -8.52
CA GLY A 43 -2.70 7.51 -7.76
C GLY A 43 -2.12 6.49 -6.77
N LYS A 44 -0.81 6.54 -6.47
CA LYS A 44 -0.16 5.70 -5.45
C LYS A 44 -0.93 5.58 -4.14
N SER A 45 -1.27 6.71 -3.53
CA SER A 45 -1.96 6.74 -2.23
C SER A 45 -3.34 6.11 -2.32
N THR A 46 -4.00 6.26 -3.47
CA THR A 46 -5.27 5.59 -3.78
C THR A 46 -5.10 4.08 -3.81
N ILE A 47 -4.06 3.59 -4.50
CA ILE A 47 -3.72 2.17 -4.55
C ILE A 47 -3.33 1.66 -3.16
N ALA A 48 -2.50 2.40 -2.41
CA ALA A 48 -2.02 2.01 -1.09
C ALA A 48 -3.18 1.76 -0.12
N ALA A 49 -4.12 2.70 -0.03
CA ALA A 49 -5.26 2.59 0.88
C ALA A 49 -6.29 1.54 0.43
N ASN A 50 -6.58 1.44 -0.88
CA ASN A 50 -7.47 0.37 -1.38
C ASN A 50 -6.85 -1.02 -1.21
N LEU A 51 -5.54 -1.15 -1.39
CA LEU A 51 -4.83 -2.40 -1.17
C LEU A 51 -4.83 -2.77 0.31
N ALA A 52 -4.60 -1.79 1.20
CA ALA A 52 -4.72 -1.99 2.63
C ALA A 52 -6.11 -2.50 3.00
N ALA A 53 -7.15 -1.88 2.46
CA ALA A 53 -8.53 -2.30 2.70
C ALA A 53 -8.82 -3.70 2.18
N TYR A 54 -8.37 -4.03 0.97
CA TYR A 54 -8.59 -5.35 0.40
C TYR A 54 -7.88 -6.45 1.23
N ILE A 55 -6.61 -6.23 1.58
CA ILE A 55 -5.83 -7.19 2.38
C ILE A 55 -6.38 -7.30 3.81
N SER A 56 -6.95 -6.20 4.35
CA SER A 56 -7.53 -6.17 5.70
C SER A 56 -8.65 -7.19 5.94
N LEU A 57 -9.30 -7.63 4.86
CA LEU A 57 -10.31 -8.70 4.90
C LEU A 57 -9.71 -10.03 5.40
N TYR A 58 -8.41 -10.25 5.20
CA TYR A 58 -7.72 -11.50 5.51
C TYR A 58 -6.76 -11.37 6.70
N THR A 59 -6.12 -10.22 6.89
CA THR A 59 -5.12 -10.01 7.95
C THR A 59 -5.09 -8.54 8.39
N SER A 60 -4.61 -8.27 9.59
CA SER A 60 -4.35 -6.88 10.00
C SER A 60 -3.23 -6.26 9.17
N VAL A 61 -3.41 -4.99 8.79
CA VAL A 61 -2.47 -4.23 7.93
C VAL A 61 -2.06 -2.95 8.64
N LEU A 62 -0.77 -2.62 8.59
CA LEU A 62 -0.28 -1.28 8.91
C LEU A 62 -0.11 -0.49 7.61
N LEU A 63 -0.85 0.59 7.45
CA LEU A 63 -0.72 1.54 6.36
C LEU A 63 0.14 2.73 6.86
N VAL A 64 1.31 2.93 6.25
CA VAL A 64 2.32 3.92 6.64
C VAL A 64 2.39 5.00 5.56
N ASP A 65 2.18 6.25 5.96
CA ASP A 65 2.38 7.41 5.09
C ASP A 65 3.81 7.93 5.29
N LEU A 66 4.58 8.10 4.22
CA LEU A 66 5.87 8.79 4.27
C LEU A 66 5.81 10.19 3.66
N ASP A 67 4.68 10.59 3.05
CA ASP A 67 4.53 11.90 2.41
C ASP A 67 4.17 13.01 3.41
N GLY A 68 5.20 13.52 4.07
CA GLY A 68 5.09 14.70 4.94
C GLY A 68 4.76 16.02 4.23
N THR A 69 4.66 16.05 2.89
CA THR A 69 4.51 17.28 2.10
C THR A 69 3.14 17.43 1.43
N SER A 70 2.55 16.33 0.98
CA SER A 70 1.28 16.30 0.25
C SER A 70 0.26 15.43 0.96
N SER A 71 -0.04 15.87 2.17
CA SER A 71 -1.02 15.27 3.05
C SER A 71 -2.48 15.37 2.53
N LEU A 72 -2.73 15.96 1.35
CA LEU A 72 -4.06 16.34 0.86
C LEU A 72 -5.09 15.19 0.69
N LEU A 73 -4.71 13.94 0.94
CA LEU A 73 -5.59 12.76 1.02
C LEU A 73 -6.06 12.44 2.46
N HIS A 74 -5.88 13.39 3.38
CA HIS A 74 -6.17 13.35 4.83
C HIS A 74 -7.52 12.84 5.30
N GLY A 75 -8.53 12.71 4.44
CA GLY A 75 -9.80 12.10 4.81
C GLY A 75 -9.69 10.62 5.22
N VAL A 76 -8.57 9.98 4.91
CA VAL A 76 -8.28 8.56 5.18
C VAL A 76 -7.27 8.37 6.31
N TRP A 77 -6.31 9.30 6.39
CA TRP A 77 -5.14 9.18 7.24
C TRP A 77 -5.30 9.87 8.60
N LEU A 78 -6.23 10.83 8.70
CA LEU A 78 -6.62 11.67 9.84
C LEU A 78 -5.49 12.36 10.65
N ALA A 79 -5.74 13.65 10.87
CA ALA A 79 -5.09 14.64 11.75
C ALA A 79 -3.65 15.11 11.39
N PRO A 80 -3.51 16.31 10.77
CA PRO A 80 -2.21 16.98 10.69
C PRO A 80 -1.62 17.26 12.08
N GLY A 81 -0.30 17.20 12.19
CA GLY A 81 0.45 17.59 13.41
C GLY A 81 0.70 16.47 14.41
N GLU A 82 0.27 15.24 14.13
CA GLU A 82 0.59 14.09 14.98
C GLU A 82 2.04 13.62 14.79
N VAL A 83 2.60 13.00 15.84
CA VAL A 83 3.91 12.35 15.76
C VAL A 83 3.80 11.18 14.79
N GLY A 84 4.40 11.33 13.61
CA GLY A 84 4.37 10.31 12.57
C GLY A 84 5.67 9.54 12.42
N VAL A 85 5.71 8.66 11.40
CA VAL A 85 6.84 7.78 11.13
C VAL A 85 8.16 8.52 10.90
N LEU A 86 8.13 9.69 10.25
CA LEU A 86 9.35 10.45 9.96
C LEU A 86 9.93 11.08 11.24
N GLN A 87 9.07 11.56 12.14
CA GLN A 87 9.51 12.09 13.43
C GLN A 87 9.98 10.97 14.36
N ALA A 88 9.31 9.82 14.35
CA ALA A 88 9.76 8.64 15.07
C ALA A 88 11.15 8.19 14.60
N TRP A 89 11.36 8.18 13.30
CA TRP A 89 12.62 7.80 12.68
C TRP A 89 13.76 8.78 12.98
N LEU A 90 13.54 10.08 12.79
CA LEU A 90 14.62 11.06 12.86
C LEU A 90 14.88 11.60 14.28
N ALA A 91 13.85 11.63 15.13
CA ALA A 91 13.92 12.20 16.48
C ALA A 91 13.73 11.17 17.59
N GLY A 92 13.59 9.87 17.26
CA GLY A 92 13.43 8.79 18.23
C GLY A 92 12.11 8.85 19.01
N LEU A 93 11.10 9.53 18.47
CA LEU A 93 9.77 9.63 19.09
C LEU A 93 8.95 8.35 18.85
N SER A 94 7.88 8.16 19.61
CA SER A 94 6.92 7.07 19.34
C SER A 94 5.87 7.53 18.33
N PRO A 95 5.69 6.84 17.19
CA PRO A 95 4.70 7.23 16.21
C PRO A 95 3.28 6.97 16.73
N ASN A 96 2.34 7.81 16.34
CA ASN A 96 0.95 7.70 16.70
C ASN A 96 0.23 6.73 15.75
N VAL A 97 0.26 5.44 16.08
CA VAL A 97 -0.42 4.41 15.28
C VAL A 97 -1.85 4.24 15.77
N LYS A 98 -2.82 4.39 14.87
CA LYS A 98 -4.26 4.33 15.21
C LYS A 98 -5.03 3.39 14.30
N PRO A 99 -6.12 2.76 14.76
CA PRO A 99 -7.03 2.07 13.86
C PRO A 99 -7.65 3.06 12.87
N SER A 100 -7.83 2.64 11.62
CA SER A 100 -8.58 3.38 10.61
C SER A 100 -10.04 3.52 11.05
N ALA A 101 -10.57 4.73 10.97
CA ALA A 101 -11.98 5.00 11.27
C ALA A 101 -12.94 4.38 10.24
N LYS A 102 -12.45 4.08 9.04
CA LYS A 102 -13.26 3.66 7.88
C LYS A 102 -13.13 2.17 7.56
N VAL A 103 -12.00 1.55 7.89
CA VAL A 103 -11.72 0.15 7.50
C VAL A 103 -11.23 -0.66 8.69
N PRO A 104 -12.00 -1.68 9.13
CA PRO A 104 -11.59 -2.58 10.19
C PRO A 104 -10.22 -3.23 9.90
N ARG A 105 -9.41 -3.45 10.94
CA ARG A 105 -8.10 -4.13 10.87
C ARG A 105 -7.01 -3.41 10.07
N VAL A 106 -7.30 -2.24 9.50
CA VAL A 106 -6.26 -1.30 9.03
C VAL A 106 -5.86 -0.41 10.19
N HIS A 107 -4.57 -0.34 10.46
CA HIS A 107 -3.96 0.66 11.32
C HIS A 107 -3.21 1.65 10.45
N VAL A 108 -3.21 2.92 10.83
CA VAL A 108 -2.57 4.00 10.10
C VAL A 108 -1.43 4.55 10.94
N MET A 109 -0.28 4.75 10.31
CA MET A 109 0.86 5.50 10.84
C MET A 109 1.03 6.76 9.99
N PRO A 110 0.74 7.96 10.54
CA PRO A 110 0.83 9.21 9.79
C PRO A 110 2.29 9.55 9.47
N PRO A 111 2.55 10.49 8.54
CA PRO A 111 3.91 10.79 8.11
C PRO A 111 4.69 11.55 9.18
N GLY A 112 4.05 12.50 9.85
CA GLY A 112 4.71 13.42 10.77
C GLY A 112 5.52 14.46 10.02
N ALA A 113 5.56 15.70 10.53
CA ALA A 113 6.31 16.76 9.88
C ALA A 113 7.81 16.60 10.15
N ALA A 114 8.61 16.43 9.10
CA ALA A 114 10.06 16.32 9.23
C ALA A 114 10.81 16.71 7.93
N ILE A 115 12.00 17.27 8.09
CA ILE A 115 12.94 17.52 6.99
C ILE A 115 13.97 16.39 6.97
N VAL A 116 13.92 15.55 5.95
CA VAL A 116 14.85 14.42 5.78
C VAL A 116 16.12 14.91 5.06
N LYS A 117 17.29 14.66 5.66
CA LYS A 117 18.59 14.93 5.04
C LYS A 117 19.04 13.72 4.21
N ARG A 118 19.91 13.93 3.20
CA ARG A 118 20.37 12.87 2.26
C ARG A 118 21.12 11.68 2.89
N HIS A 119 21.54 11.77 4.15
CA HIS A 119 22.38 10.77 4.83
C HIS A 119 21.67 10.25 6.08
N VAL A 120 20.63 9.46 5.88
CA VAL A 120 19.87 8.84 6.97
C VAL A 120 19.90 7.32 6.84
N GLU A 121 20.02 6.66 7.98
CA GLU A 121 20.07 5.21 8.05
C GLU A 121 18.68 4.60 7.79
N VAL A 122 18.65 3.54 7.00
CA VAL A 122 17.42 2.86 6.55
C VAL A 122 16.89 1.88 7.60
N GLU A 123 17.79 1.21 8.35
CA GLU A 123 17.42 0.18 9.34
C GLU A 123 16.56 0.71 10.50
N PRO A 124 16.78 1.94 11.03
CA PRO A 124 15.89 2.51 12.04
C PRO A 124 14.45 2.69 11.52
N LEU A 125 14.27 3.13 10.28
CA LEU A 125 12.93 3.27 9.67
C LEU A 125 12.24 1.92 9.54
N ARG A 126 12.96 0.90 9.04
CA ARG A 126 12.44 -0.47 8.92
C ARG A 126 12.02 -1.04 10.27
N SER A 127 12.85 -0.85 11.29
CA SER A 127 12.61 -1.33 12.65
C SER A 127 11.38 -0.70 13.30
N ILE A 128 11.13 0.58 13.05
CA ILE A 128 9.90 1.25 13.48
C ILE A 128 8.69 0.59 12.82
N ILE A 129 8.69 0.42 11.50
CA ILE A 129 7.57 -0.20 10.78
C ILE A 129 7.32 -1.62 11.28
N TRP A 130 8.37 -2.44 11.45
CA TRP A 130 8.26 -3.80 11.96
C TRP A 130 7.72 -3.90 13.38
N ARG A 131 8.00 -2.92 14.24
CA ARG A 131 7.48 -2.90 15.61
C ARG A 131 5.96 -2.79 15.66
N TYR A 132 5.36 -2.06 14.72
CA TYR A 132 3.93 -1.77 14.71
C TYR A 132 3.14 -2.58 13.68
N ALA A 133 3.80 -3.16 12.68
CA ALA A 133 3.15 -3.98 11.68
C ALA A 133 2.90 -5.39 12.24
N PRO A 134 1.65 -5.89 12.27
CA PRO A 134 1.35 -7.21 12.81
C PRO A 134 1.86 -8.32 11.88
N SER A 135 1.54 -8.24 10.59
CA SER A 135 1.96 -9.22 9.57
C SER A 135 2.43 -8.57 8.27
N LEU A 136 1.86 -7.40 7.95
CA LEU A 136 2.08 -6.70 6.70
C LEU A 136 2.02 -5.19 6.92
N ALA A 137 2.93 -4.47 6.26
CA ALA A 137 2.91 -3.02 6.14
C ALA A 137 2.80 -2.62 4.67
N ILE A 138 2.01 -1.59 4.38
CA ILE A 138 1.97 -0.91 3.09
C ILE A 138 2.51 0.49 3.32
N VAL A 139 3.57 0.84 2.61
CA VAL A 139 4.26 2.12 2.73
C VAL A 139 3.94 2.97 1.51
N ASP A 140 3.16 4.04 1.68
CA ASP A 140 2.96 5.04 0.65
C ASP A 140 4.10 6.05 0.68
N THR A 141 4.87 6.12 -0.41
CA THR A 141 6.03 7.02 -0.48
C THR A 141 5.63 8.41 -0.97
N PRO A 142 6.43 9.46 -0.72
CA PRO A 142 6.21 10.71 -1.43
C PRO A 142 6.59 10.57 -2.90
N ALA A 143 6.16 11.52 -3.72
CA ALA A 143 6.67 11.70 -5.07
C ALA A 143 8.00 12.49 -5.03
N ASP A 144 9.00 11.91 -4.36
CA ASP A 144 10.32 12.51 -4.16
C ASP A 144 11.44 11.47 -4.36
N GLY A 145 12.62 11.96 -4.72
CA GLY A 145 13.76 11.10 -5.02
C GLY A 145 14.61 10.69 -3.83
N ILE A 146 14.35 11.17 -2.60
CA ILE A 146 15.17 10.87 -1.43
C ILE A 146 14.44 9.89 -0.52
N ILE A 147 13.28 10.27 0.02
CA ILE A 147 12.47 9.43 0.90
C ILE A 147 11.88 8.27 0.09
N GLY A 148 11.40 8.52 -1.12
CA GLY A 148 10.97 7.46 -2.05
C GLY A 148 12.04 6.37 -2.26
N ASP A 149 13.28 6.76 -2.56
CA ASP A 149 14.38 5.80 -2.74
C ASP A 149 14.76 5.06 -1.45
N LEU A 150 14.75 5.76 -0.32
CA LEU A 150 15.02 5.15 0.99
C LEU A 150 13.92 4.14 1.36
N ALA A 151 12.66 4.45 1.02
CA ALA A 151 11.53 3.57 1.23
C ALA A 151 11.65 2.28 0.40
N LEU A 152 12.19 2.34 -0.83
CA LEU A 152 12.46 1.13 -1.60
C LEU A 152 13.45 0.19 -0.89
N ARG A 153 14.41 0.74 -0.13
CA ARG A 153 15.43 -0.06 0.58
C ARG A 153 14.89 -0.76 1.84
N ILE A 154 13.76 -0.33 2.40
CA ILE A 154 13.09 -1.04 3.50
C ILE A 154 12.09 -2.09 3.01
N GLY A 155 11.62 -1.96 1.75
CA GLY A 155 10.59 -2.82 1.17
C GLY A 155 11.08 -4.24 0.93
N ASP A 156 10.20 -5.20 1.15
CA ASP A 156 10.35 -6.58 0.69
C ASP A 156 9.77 -6.76 -0.72
N LEU A 157 8.83 -5.89 -1.11
CA LEU A 157 8.22 -5.81 -2.44
C LEU A 157 7.97 -4.34 -2.79
N ALA A 158 8.18 -3.96 -4.04
CA ALA A 158 7.81 -2.65 -4.57
C ALA A 158 6.72 -2.73 -5.64
N LEU A 159 5.74 -1.84 -5.52
CA LEU A 159 4.73 -1.55 -6.52
C LEU A 159 5.07 -0.20 -7.16
N ILE A 160 5.50 -0.23 -8.41
CA ILE A 160 5.80 0.97 -9.20
C ILE A 160 4.50 1.43 -9.87
N VAL A 161 3.92 2.51 -9.36
CA VAL A 161 2.68 3.09 -9.86
C VAL A 161 2.95 4.18 -10.88
N LEU A 162 2.29 4.06 -12.03
CA LEU A 162 2.43 4.96 -13.17
C LEU A 162 1.04 5.38 -13.63
N ARG A 163 0.93 6.55 -14.24
CA ARG A 163 -0.33 6.99 -14.88
C ARG A 163 -0.36 6.71 -16.38
N ASN A 164 0.82 6.71 -17.00
CA ASN A 164 1.07 6.54 -18.43
C ASN A 164 2.40 5.75 -18.59
N ALA A 165 2.83 5.48 -19.83
CA ALA A 165 4.17 4.94 -20.12
C ALA A 165 5.32 5.92 -19.77
N ASP A 166 5.01 7.21 -19.65
CA ASP A 166 6.00 8.28 -19.50
C ASP A 166 6.84 8.10 -18.23
N GLY A 167 8.17 8.06 -18.42
CA GLY A 167 9.14 7.93 -17.34
C GLY A 167 9.22 6.53 -16.71
N PHE A 168 8.53 5.54 -17.28
CA PHE A 168 8.54 4.18 -16.74
C PHE A 168 9.94 3.58 -16.70
N GLU A 169 10.67 3.63 -17.82
CA GLU A 169 12.01 3.03 -17.91
C GLU A 169 12.96 3.56 -16.84
N ASP A 170 12.97 4.88 -16.62
CA ASP A 170 13.83 5.52 -15.63
C ASP A 170 13.45 5.12 -14.20
N ILE A 171 12.15 5.06 -13.90
CA ILE A 171 11.65 4.65 -12.58
C ILE A 171 11.92 3.17 -12.34
N ALA A 172 11.64 2.32 -13.33
CA ALA A 172 11.86 0.88 -13.29
C ALA A 172 13.35 0.55 -13.11
N LYS A 173 14.22 1.21 -13.88
CA LYS A 173 15.68 1.06 -13.76
C LYS A 173 16.20 1.54 -12.41
N ARG A 174 15.64 2.64 -11.87
CA ARG A 174 16.00 3.13 -10.53
C ARG A 174 15.54 2.17 -9.45
N ALA A 175 14.31 1.68 -9.53
CA ALA A 175 13.77 0.72 -8.57
C ALA A 175 14.53 -0.62 -8.63
N GLY A 176 14.80 -1.16 -9.82
CA GLY A 176 15.58 -2.40 -10.00
C GLY A 176 17.05 -2.30 -9.57
N LYS A 177 17.62 -1.08 -9.49
CA LYS A 177 18.94 -0.87 -8.87
C LYS A 177 18.90 -0.87 -7.35
N LEU A 178 17.79 -0.41 -6.76
CA LEU A 178 17.64 -0.24 -5.31
C LEU A 178 16.99 -1.45 -4.64
N LEU A 179 16.22 -2.22 -5.39
CA LEU A 179 15.58 -3.47 -5.02
C LEU A 179 15.94 -4.53 -6.06
N PHE A 180 16.14 -5.78 -5.63
CA PHE A 180 16.31 -6.88 -6.56
C PHE A 180 15.08 -7.00 -7.48
N GLU A 181 15.33 -7.08 -8.79
CA GLU A 181 14.31 -7.12 -9.85
C GLU A 181 13.14 -8.09 -9.59
N ARG A 182 13.40 -9.22 -8.93
CA ARG A 182 12.40 -10.25 -8.57
C ARG A 182 11.36 -9.81 -7.53
N ARG A 183 11.47 -8.59 -7.00
CA ARG A 183 10.62 -8.03 -5.93
C ARG A 183 9.95 -6.73 -6.37
N THR A 184 9.77 -6.56 -7.68
CA THR A 184 9.20 -5.35 -8.26
C THR A 184 8.04 -5.72 -9.18
N ILE A 185 6.95 -4.98 -9.08
CA ILE A 185 5.75 -5.11 -9.91
C ILE A 185 5.39 -3.71 -10.41
N ALA A 186 5.07 -3.59 -11.69
CA ALA A 186 4.56 -2.35 -12.27
C ALA A 186 3.02 -2.32 -12.17
N VAL A 187 2.47 -1.15 -11.90
CA VAL A 187 1.03 -0.88 -11.88
C VAL A 187 0.77 0.31 -12.79
N ALA A 188 0.28 0.03 -14.01
CA ALA A 188 -0.21 1.03 -14.94
C ALA A 188 -1.63 1.44 -14.50
N ASN A 189 -1.75 2.63 -13.92
CA ASN A 189 -2.97 3.12 -13.29
C ASN A 189 -3.65 4.21 -14.12
N MET A 190 -4.97 4.31 -13.99
CA MET A 190 -5.81 5.27 -14.73
C MET A 190 -5.77 5.08 -16.25
N GLU A 191 -5.59 3.85 -16.71
CA GLU A 191 -5.50 3.56 -18.14
C GLU A 191 -6.86 3.73 -18.84
N THR A 192 -6.88 4.54 -19.89
CA THR A 192 -8.02 4.62 -20.82
C THR A 192 -7.90 3.62 -21.98
N SER A 193 -6.70 3.07 -22.18
CA SER A 193 -6.36 2.07 -23.19
C SER A 193 -5.18 1.24 -22.67
N PRO A 194 -5.06 -0.06 -23.03
CA PRO A 194 -3.91 -0.87 -22.64
C PRO A 194 -2.61 -0.23 -23.15
N ILE A 195 -1.66 -0.03 -22.25
CA ILE A 195 -0.32 0.42 -22.59
C ILE A 195 0.59 -0.80 -22.57
N GLU A 196 1.28 -1.08 -23.67
CA GLU A 196 2.39 -2.04 -23.63
C GLU A 196 3.58 -1.36 -22.96
N LEU A 197 3.88 -1.79 -21.74
CA LEU A 197 5.10 -1.41 -21.05
C LEU A 197 6.16 -2.47 -21.36
N ASP A 198 7.28 -2.06 -21.97
CA ASP A 198 8.47 -2.90 -22.05
C ASP A 198 9.08 -2.99 -20.65
N SER A 199 8.53 -3.92 -19.85
CA SER A 199 8.89 -4.10 -18.46
C SER A 199 9.60 -5.43 -18.24
N PRO A 200 10.72 -5.43 -17.51
CA PRO A 200 11.28 -6.67 -16.98
C PRO A 200 10.46 -7.24 -15.81
N PHE A 201 9.36 -6.59 -15.41
CA PHE A 201 8.53 -6.93 -14.26
C PHE A 201 7.10 -7.29 -14.69
N PRO A 202 6.35 -8.06 -13.87
CA PRO A 202 4.91 -8.20 -14.06
C PRO A 202 4.23 -6.82 -14.05
N VAL A 203 3.32 -6.60 -15.01
CA VAL A 203 2.57 -5.35 -15.15
C VAL A 203 1.10 -5.62 -14.86
N PHE A 204 0.53 -4.85 -13.93
CA PHE A 204 -0.90 -4.82 -13.67
C PHE A 204 -1.54 -3.55 -14.22
N HIS A 205 -2.68 -3.75 -14.86
CA HIS A 205 -3.42 -2.70 -15.54
C HIS A 205 -4.66 -2.35 -14.72
N LEU A 206 -4.72 -1.11 -14.23
CA LEU A 206 -5.87 -0.56 -13.53
C LEU A 206 -6.52 0.50 -14.43
N PRO A 207 -7.76 0.26 -14.90
CA PRO A 207 -8.41 1.17 -15.83
C PRO A 207 -8.73 2.51 -15.18
N TYR A 208 -9.00 3.53 -15.98
CA TYR A 208 -9.58 4.77 -15.47
C TYR A 208 -10.98 4.50 -14.92
N SER A 209 -11.24 5.02 -13.72
CA SER A 209 -12.59 5.19 -13.17
C SER A 209 -12.76 6.65 -12.77
N ARG A 210 -13.84 7.25 -13.25
CA ARG A 210 -14.17 8.64 -12.94
C ARG A 210 -14.39 8.81 -11.45
N GLU A 211 -15.07 7.85 -10.84
CA GLU A 211 -15.34 7.86 -9.42
C GLU A 211 -14.07 7.79 -8.59
N VAL A 212 -13.13 6.89 -8.92
CA VAL A 212 -11.84 6.81 -8.21
C VAL A 212 -11.04 8.10 -8.34
N SER A 213 -11.19 8.82 -9.45
CA SER A 213 -10.57 10.11 -9.69
C SER A 213 -11.24 11.26 -8.91
N GLU A 214 -12.57 11.23 -8.78
CA GLU A 214 -13.38 12.30 -8.17
C GLU A 214 -13.57 12.12 -6.64
N TYR A 215 -13.67 10.88 -6.14
CA TYR A 215 -13.80 10.56 -4.72
C TYR A 215 -12.44 10.60 -4.03
N ARG A 216 -12.24 11.61 -3.19
CA ARG A 216 -11.08 11.72 -2.28
C ARG A 216 -11.21 10.83 -1.04
N ASP A 217 -12.36 10.18 -0.83
CA ASP A 217 -12.56 9.22 0.24
C ASP A 217 -11.96 7.86 -0.15
N VAL A 218 -10.67 7.71 0.15
CA VAL A 218 -9.85 6.57 -0.26
C VAL A 218 -10.11 5.33 0.58
N PHE A 219 -11.28 4.72 0.45
CA PHE A 219 -11.57 3.32 0.81
C PHE A 219 -12.77 2.77 0.01
N VAL A 220 -13.24 3.56 -0.97
CA VAL A 220 -14.36 3.22 -1.80
C VAL A 220 -13.85 2.31 -2.92
N ALA A 221 -14.23 1.03 -2.83
CA ALA A 221 -14.36 0.22 -4.02
C ALA A 221 -15.34 0.98 -4.93
N ALA A 222 -14.86 1.51 -6.06
CA ALA A 222 -15.66 2.31 -7.01
C ALA A 222 -17.07 1.73 -7.19
N ASP A 223 -18.14 2.52 -7.19
CA ASP A 223 -19.53 2.03 -7.16
C ASP A 223 -19.73 0.88 -8.16
N PRO A 224 -20.04 -0.35 -7.69
CA PRO A 224 -20.20 -1.49 -8.59
C PRO A 224 -21.39 -1.32 -9.55
N LYS A 225 -22.23 -0.30 -9.34
CA LYS A 225 -23.37 0.04 -10.19
C LYS A 225 -22.96 0.81 -11.45
N THR A 226 -21.78 1.42 -11.50
CA THR A 226 -21.27 2.05 -12.71
C THR A 226 -20.35 1.10 -13.47
N ASP A 227 -20.35 1.20 -14.80
CA ASP A 227 -19.57 0.30 -15.65
C ASP A 227 -18.06 0.48 -15.45
N ASP A 228 -17.59 1.72 -15.28
CA ASP A 228 -16.18 2.01 -14.99
C ASP A 228 -15.80 1.64 -13.56
N GLY A 229 -16.70 1.85 -12.58
CA GLY A 229 -16.49 1.41 -11.21
C GLY A 229 -16.35 -0.11 -11.10
N LYS A 230 -17.25 -0.87 -11.72
CA LYS A 230 -17.18 -2.34 -11.77
C LYS A 230 -15.91 -2.86 -12.46
N LYS A 231 -15.50 -2.24 -13.57
CA LYS A 231 -14.25 -2.60 -14.26
C LYS A 231 -13.03 -2.37 -13.36
N TRP A 232 -12.97 -1.22 -12.70
CA TRP A 232 -11.88 -0.90 -11.78
C TRP A 232 -11.84 -1.87 -10.60
N GLN A 233 -12.97 -2.14 -9.96
CA GLN A 233 -13.05 -3.09 -8.84
C GLN A 233 -12.58 -4.49 -9.22
N ASN A 234 -13.02 -5.00 -10.38
CA ASN A 234 -12.63 -6.33 -10.85
C ASN A 234 -11.12 -6.39 -11.13
N ALA A 235 -10.59 -5.38 -11.83
CA ALA A 235 -9.16 -5.27 -12.11
C ALA A 235 -8.35 -5.20 -10.80
N PHE A 236 -8.79 -4.36 -9.85
CA PHE A 236 -8.12 -4.18 -8.56
C PHE A 236 -8.19 -5.45 -7.70
N ALA A 237 -9.32 -6.15 -7.69
CA ALA A 237 -9.46 -7.41 -6.96
C ALA A 237 -8.55 -8.50 -7.53
N ASN A 238 -8.42 -8.59 -8.86
CA ASN A 238 -7.49 -9.53 -9.49
C ASN A 238 -6.04 -9.18 -9.16
N PHE A 239 -5.66 -7.91 -9.30
CA PHE A 239 -4.36 -7.39 -8.89
C PHE A 239 -4.03 -7.73 -7.42
N ALA A 240 -4.95 -7.44 -6.49
CA ALA A 240 -4.72 -7.70 -5.07
C ALA A 240 -4.61 -9.20 -4.76
N LYS A 241 -5.42 -10.06 -5.42
CA LYS A 241 -5.33 -11.53 -5.25
C LYS A 241 -4.00 -12.08 -5.77
N GLU A 242 -3.54 -11.63 -6.93
CA GLU A 242 -2.25 -12.05 -7.47
C GLU A 242 -1.10 -11.59 -6.57
N LEU A 243 -1.17 -10.36 -6.05
CA LEU A 243 -0.21 -9.85 -5.09
C LEU A 243 -0.15 -10.71 -3.82
N ILE A 244 -1.30 -11.10 -3.28
CA ILE A 244 -1.41 -12.01 -2.13
C ILE A 244 -0.83 -13.40 -2.48
N SER A 245 -1.05 -13.90 -3.69
CA SER A 245 -0.49 -15.17 -4.15
C SER A 245 1.05 -15.12 -4.21
N ILE A 246 1.62 -14.05 -4.78
CA ILE A 246 3.06 -13.79 -4.80
C ILE A 246 3.62 -13.68 -3.37
N TYR A 247 2.88 -13.02 -2.47
CA TYR A 247 3.22 -12.92 -1.04
C TYR A 247 3.26 -14.29 -0.35
N LEU A 248 2.27 -15.14 -0.60
CA LEU A 248 2.19 -16.46 0.03
C LEU A 248 3.29 -17.39 -0.49
N SER A 249 3.62 -17.33 -1.78
CA SER A 249 4.68 -18.16 -2.36
C SER A 249 6.07 -17.77 -1.86
N THR A 250 6.37 -16.48 -1.71
CA THR A 250 7.66 -15.99 -1.18
C THR A 250 7.88 -16.29 0.30
N ARG A 251 6.83 -16.59 1.06
CA ARG A 251 6.91 -16.99 2.48
C ARG A 251 7.10 -18.49 2.69
N LEU A 252 6.74 -19.30 1.70
CA LEU A 252 6.77 -20.76 1.77
C LEU A 252 8.01 -21.38 1.09
N SER A 253 8.78 -20.59 0.36
CA SER A 253 10.08 -20.94 -0.25
C SER A 253 11.25 -20.65 0.68
#